data_AF-A0A3D4CYF2-F1
#
_entry.id   AF-A0A3D4CYF2-F1
#
_cell.length_a   1.000
_cell.length_b   1.000
_cell.length_c   1.000
_cell.angle_alpha   90.00
_cell.angle_beta   90.00
_cell.angle_gamma   90.00
#
_symmetry.space_group_name_H-M   'P 1'
#
loop_
_entity.id
_entity.type
_entity.pdbx_description
1 polymer ?
#
loop_
_entity_poly.entity_id
_entity_poly.type
_entity_poly.pdbx_seq_one_letter_code
_entity_poly.pdbx_strand_id
1 'polypeptide(L)' 'MDEKEAVEKLHKVYGQMKEELAQVIVGQEQVVEQVLMAIFCRGHALLVGVPGLAKTLLVSTVAKA' A
#
# COMPACT_ATOMS: atom_id res chain seq x y z
N MET A 1 -22.61 -7.39 -11.00
CA MET A 1 -21.95 -6.64 -9.91
C MET A 1 -22.49 -5.23 -9.99
N ASP A 2 -23.16 -4.80 -8.92
CA ASP A 2 -23.52 -3.40 -8.74
C ASP A 2 -22.22 -2.60 -8.56
N GLU A 3 -22.15 -1.38 -9.12
CA GLU A 3 -20.97 -0.50 -9.00
C GLU A 3 -20.63 -0.26 -7.53
N LYS A 4 -21.66 -0.15 -6.69
CA LYS A 4 -21.54 -0.03 -5.25
C LYS A 4 -20.85 -1.24 -4.60
N GLU A 5 -21.19 -2.45 -5.04
CA GLU A 5 -20.63 -3.71 -4.51
C GLU A 5 -19.14 -3.83 -4.84
N ALA A 6 -18.73 -3.37 -6.03
CA ALA A 6 -17.31 -3.36 -6.42
C ALA A 6 -16.49 -2.39 -5.56
N VAL A 7 -17.04 -1.20 -5.28
CA VAL A 7 -16.40 -0.20 -4.42
C VAL A 7 -16.26 -0.69 -2.97
N GLU A 8 -17.31 -1.30 -2.41
CA GLU A 8 -17.26 -1.87 -1.06
C GLU A 8 -16.20 -2.97 -0.94
N LYS A 9 -16.11 -3.84 -1.95
CA LYS A 9 -15.09 -4.90 -1.99
C LYS A 9 -13.68 -4.32 -2.04
N LEU A 10 -13.44 -3.30 -2.86
CA LEU A 10 -12.14 -2.62 -2.94
C LEU A 10 -11.78 -1.98 -1.61
N HIS A 11 -12.72 -1.27 -0.97
CA HIS A 11 -12.48 -0.62 0.31
C HIS A 11 -12.10 -1.63 1.41
N LYS A 12 -12.78 -2.79 1.42
CA LYS A 12 -12.46 -3.88 2.34
C LYS A 12 -11.05 -4.44 2.12
N VAL A 13 -10.69 -4.76 0.87
CA VAL A 13 -9.36 -5.31 0.53
C VAL A 13 -8.26 -4.29 0.86
N TYR A 14 -8.48 -3.02 0.52
CA TYR A 14 -7.56 -1.93 0.86
C TYR A 14 -7.34 -1.82 2.38
N GLY A 15 -8.40 -1.89 3.18
CA GLY A 15 -8.32 -1.88 4.64
C GLY A 15 -7.48 -3.04 5.18
N GLN A 16 -7.73 -4.26 4.68
CA GLN A 16 -6.98 -5.46 5.07
C GLN A 16 -5.49 -5.36 4.74
N MET A 17 -5.14 -4.93 3.52
CA MET A 17 -3.75 -4.70 3.15
C MET A 17 -3.08 -3.64 4.03
N LYS A 18 -3.78 -2.54 4.33
CA LYS A 18 -3.24 -1.47 5.19
C LYS A 18 -2.97 -1.96 6.60
N GLU A 19 -3.85 -2.78 7.18
CA GLU A 19 -3.66 -3.38 8.49
C GLU A 19 -2.44 -4.31 8.54
N GLU A 20 -2.28 -5.17 7.53
CA GLU A 20 -1.14 -6.08 7.44
C GLU A 20 0.19 -5.33 7.28
N LEU A 21 0.21 -4.30 6.42
CA LEU A 21 1.39 -3.46 6.21
C LEU A 21 1.76 -2.68 7.47
N ALA A 22 0.79 -2.21 8.25
CA ALA A 22 1.02 -1.46 9.49
C ALA A 22 1.70 -2.31 10.60
N GLN A 23 1.64 -3.64 10.52
CA GLN A 23 2.35 -4.51 11.48
C GLN A 23 3.87 -4.47 11.29
N VAL A 24 4.34 -4.13 10.08
CA VAL A 24 5.77 -4.15 9.72
C VAL A 24 6.30 -2.74 9.45
N ILE A 25 5.47 -1.86 8.90
CA ILE A 25 5.83 -0.52 8.46
C ILE A 25 5.22 0.51 9.41
N VAL A 26 6.06 1.16 10.22
CA VAL A 26 5.62 2.12 11.25
C VAL A 26 5.93 3.56 10.79
N GLY A 27 4.95 4.46 10.92
CA GLY A 27 5.13 5.90 10.67
C GLY A 27 5.35 6.29 9.20
N GLN A 28 4.87 5.47 8.26
CA GLN A 28 4.96 5.69 6.81
C GLN A 28 3.60 5.51 6.13
N GLU A 29 2.50 5.83 6.82
CA GLU A 29 1.13 5.58 6.37
C GLU A 29 0.85 6.23 5.01
N GLN A 30 1.29 7.48 4.81
CA GLN A 30 1.09 8.21 3.57
C GLN A 30 1.86 7.59 2.40
N VAL A 31 3.08 7.09 2.64
CA VAL A 31 3.89 6.45 1.59
C VAL A 31 3.27 5.13 1.17
N VAL A 32 2.78 4.34 2.13
CA VAL A 32 2.05 3.10 1.84
C VAL A 32 0.81 3.37 0.99
N GLU A 33 0.02 4.39 1.34
CA GLU A 33 -1.16 4.78 0.57
C GLU A 33 -0.82 5.16 -0.87
N GLN A 34 0.23 5.96 -1.09
CA GLN A 34 0.70 6.34 -2.43
C GLN A 34 1.18 5.15 -3.26
N VAL A 35 1.88 4.19 -2.64
CA VAL A 35 2.34 2.98 -3.32
C VAL A 35 1.16 2.09 -3.73
N LEU A 36 0.19 1.89 -2.85
CA LEU A 36 -1.03 1.12 -3.15
C LEU A 36 -1.84 1.79 -4.27
N MET A 37 -1.99 3.12 -4.23
CA MET A 37 -2.62 3.87 -5.32
C MET A 37 -1.90 3.67 -6.64
N ALA A 38 -0.56 3.78 -6.67
CA ALA A 38 0.22 3.54 -7.88
C ALA A 38 -0.03 2.13 -8.45
N ILE A 39 -0.07 1.10 -7.60
CA ILE A 39 -0.32 -0.28 -8.03
C ILE A 39 -1.72 -0.43 -8.62
N PHE A 40 -2.76 0.05 -7.93
CA PHE A 40 -4.15 -0.08 -8.40
C PHE A 40 -4.41 0.70 -9.69
N CYS A 41 -3.75 1.84 -9.86
CA CYS A 41 -3.83 2.63 -11.08
C CYS A 41 -2.89 2.15 -12.19
N ARG A 42 -2.14 1.04 -11.98
CA ARG A 42 -1.09 0.56 -12.90
C ARG A 42 -0.03 1.62 -13.24
N GLY A 43 0.22 2.53 -12.30
CA GLY A 43 1.27 3.54 -12.39
C GLY A 43 2.61 3.04 -11.84
N HIS A 44 3.54 3.98 -11.70
CA HIS A 44 4.87 3.74 -11.17
C HIS A 44 5.17 4.71 -10.02
N ALA A 45 5.89 4.24 -9.01
CA ALA A 45 6.32 5.06 -7.88
C ALA A 45 7.84 4.95 -7.71
N LEU A 46 8.49 6.06 -7.36
CA LEU A 46 9.92 6.11 -7.03
C LEU A 46 10.08 6.49 -5.55
N LEU A 47 10.68 5.60 -4.78
CA LEU A 47 10.94 5.80 -3.35
C LEU A 47 12.31 6.46 -3.15
N VAL A 48 12.33 7.75 -2.81
CA VAL A 48 13.55 8.53 -2.57
C VAL A 48 13.67 8.89 -1.09
N GLY A 49 14.88 8.77 -0.55
CA GLY A 49 15.20 9.21 0.82
C GLY A 49 16.54 8.68 1.29
N VAL A 50 16.99 9.11 2.46
CA VAL A 50 18.25 8.68 3.06
C VAL A 50 18.25 7.18 3.43
N PRO A 51 19.42 6.53 3.57
CA PRO A 51 19.52 5.15 4.04
C PRO A 51 18.81 4.93 5.38
N GLY A 52 18.25 3.74 5.61
CA GLY A 52 17.60 3.37 6.88
C GLY A 52 16.11 3.68 6.98
N LEU A 53 15.49 4.38 6.02
CA LEU A 53 14.05 4.69 6.03
C LEU A 53 13.15 3.57 5.50
N ALA A 54 13.52 2.30 5.75
CA ALA A 54 12.70 1.13 5.44
C ALA A 54 12.19 1.01 3.97
N LYS A 55 12.77 1.72 2.98
CA LYS A 55 12.33 1.68 1.57
C LYS A 55 12.28 0.26 1.00
N THR A 56 13.35 -0.51 1.20
CA THR A 56 13.43 -1.91 0.75
C THR A 56 12.44 -2.79 1.50
N LEU A 57 12.29 -2.56 2.82
CA LEU A 57 11.33 -3.28 3.64
C LEU A 57 9.90 -3.05 3.14
N LEU A 58 9.51 -1.79 2.93
CA LEU A 58 8.20 -1.41 2.40
C LEU A 58 7.88 -2.13 1.10
N VAL A 59 8.75 -2.07 0.10
CA VAL A 59 8.52 -2.75 -1.19
C VAL A 59 8.39 -4.26 -1.00
N SER A 60 9.23 -4.86 -0.15
CA SER A 60 9.19 -6.30 0.12
C SER A 60 7.94 -6.74 0.88
N THR A 61 7.41 -5.90 1.78
CA THR A 61 6.18 -6.17 2.54
C THR A 61 4.95 -6.03 1.65
N VAL A 62 4.89 -4.97 0.82
CA VAL A 62 3.80 -4.78 -0.17
C VAL A 62 3.74 -5.91 -1.18
N ALA A 63 4.88 -6.50 -1.56
CA ALA A 63 4.90 -7.65 -2.47
C ALA A 63 4.42 -8.97 -1.83
N LYS A 64 4.26 -9.03 -0.50
CA LYS A 64 3.86 -10.22 0.25
C LYS A 64 2.43 -10.18 0.78
N ALA A 65 1.92 -8.97 1.06
CA ALA A 65 0.52 -8.71 1.41
C ALA A 65 -0.40 -8.89 0.21
#